data_AF-A0A7V5CJZ7-F1
#
_entry.id   AF-A0A7V5CJZ7-F1
#
_cell.length_a   1.000
_cell.length_b   1.000
_cell.length_c   1.000
_cell.angle_alpha   90.00
_cell.angle_beta   90.00
_cell.angle_gamma   90.00
#
_symmetry.space_group_name_H-M   'P 1'
#
loop_
_entity.id
_entity.type
_entity.pdbx_description
1 polymer ?
#
loop_
_entity_poly.entity_id
_entity_poly.type
_entity_poly.pdbx_seq_one_letter_code
_entity_poly.pdbx_strand_id
1 'polypeptide(L)'
;MRNGLWLVLLILIAATSTTCASGKLPEPMGCCITDPTHFWNDSEVNIRRRFDLYKSAGIDTIRTGAEWRDLEGEKEGQWKNDALLRYFKLIKEYNFRVKFIVGVLQGPPGWFLDQHPDAQITDENGGHSRNTVSFWYPNLHRVVDEKTRGIFEFLKKAGIAENVVEVIPSFGPAGEPIYPVPWTLGPKFPNQTYWCYDEHAQADFRARMRGKYGTVDAANRAWGTKFASWDDVKVLKPGEQPGTYWNDVLTWYRDTKRSFIEWQIDHLRKYAGRGAKVVLYIPGTAYTRQEWDEAVRTAKGSDNIKAMSDSMFLIDIAAKKRCWLQYTGCENGPEVERLCDYLDEHGYKGIEMWGENAGNSYAAGDPLHLADVITQNKLWGLDYTHAHYAFEKDGVTPNPKVWPLLKQAYERVREMHQR
;
A
#
# COMPACT_ATOMS: atom_id res chain seq x y z
N MET A 1 -1.86 80.28 -4.49
CA MET A 1 -0.54 79.65 -4.66
C MET A 1 -0.47 78.47 -3.71
N ARG A 2 -0.68 77.25 -4.22
CA ARG A 2 -0.75 76.00 -3.43
C ARG A 2 0.23 75.00 -4.03
N ASN A 3 1.02 74.42 -3.12
CA ASN A 3 2.13 73.51 -3.34
C ASN A 3 1.68 72.18 -3.97
N GLY A 4 2.45 71.69 -4.95
CA GLY A 4 2.33 70.33 -5.49
C GLY A 4 3.52 69.47 -5.05
N LEU A 5 3.27 68.53 -4.13
CA LEU A 5 4.16 67.41 -3.86
C LEU A 5 3.74 66.24 -4.76
N TRP A 6 4.67 65.75 -5.58
CA TRP A 6 4.51 64.50 -6.33
C TRP A 6 4.92 63.33 -5.44
N LEU A 7 3.97 62.45 -5.13
CA LEU A 7 4.20 61.17 -4.44
C LEU A 7 4.45 60.10 -5.52
N VAL A 8 5.68 59.59 -5.61
CA VAL A 8 6.01 58.44 -6.48
C VAL A 8 5.70 57.16 -5.71
N LEU A 9 4.67 56.44 -6.15
CA LEU A 9 4.28 55.14 -5.61
C LEU A 9 5.18 54.05 -6.24
N LEU A 10 6.16 53.56 -5.49
CA LEU A 10 6.97 52.39 -5.86
C LEU A 10 6.16 51.12 -5.57
N ILE A 11 5.57 50.54 -6.61
CA ILE A 11 4.98 49.20 -6.57
C ILE A 11 6.12 48.19 -6.67
N LEU A 12 6.49 47.57 -5.55
CA LEU A 12 7.33 46.38 -5.51
C LEU A 12 6.53 45.20 -6.05
N ILE A 13 6.68 44.92 -7.35
CA ILE A 13 6.30 43.63 -7.93
C ILE A 13 7.42 42.66 -7.55
N ALA A 14 7.18 41.82 -6.54
CA ALA A 14 8.01 40.65 -6.30
C ALA A 14 7.83 39.69 -7.49
N ALA A 15 8.79 39.73 -8.42
CA ALA A 15 8.87 38.76 -9.50
C ALA A 15 9.22 37.39 -8.89
N THR A 16 8.22 36.54 -8.69
CA THR A 16 8.44 35.11 -8.48
C THR A 16 8.94 34.52 -9.79
N SER A 17 10.26 34.46 -9.95
CA SER A 17 10.91 33.75 -11.04
C SER A 17 10.60 32.26 -10.93
N THR A 18 9.53 31.81 -11.59
CA THR A 18 9.25 30.40 -11.83
C THR A 18 10.13 29.92 -12.97
N THR A 19 11.43 29.78 -12.69
CA THR A 19 12.28 28.91 -13.50
C THR A 19 11.90 27.48 -13.18
N CYS A 20 11.12 26.84 -14.05
CA CYS A 20 11.04 25.38 -14.11
C CYS A 20 12.43 24.85 -14.47
N ALA A 21 13.30 24.72 -13.48
CA ALA A 21 14.53 23.98 -13.64
C ALA A 21 14.15 22.50 -13.71
N SER A 22 14.43 21.85 -14.84
CA SER A 22 14.66 20.40 -14.91
C SER A 22 15.95 20.08 -14.14
N GLY A 23 15.94 20.38 -12.84
CA GLY A 23 17.05 20.16 -11.92
C GLY A 23 17.10 18.71 -11.49
N LYS A 24 18.29 18.24 -11.13
CA LYS A 24 18.47 17.00 -10.38
C LYS A 24 17.50 17.00 -9.18
N LEU A 25 16.79 15.90 -8.95
CA LEU A 25 15.96 15.74 -7.75
C LEU A 25 16.80 15.97 -6.49
N PRO A 26 16.21 16.47 -5.39
CA PRO A 26 16.92 16.58 -4.13
C PRO A 26 17.46 15.20 -3.70
N GLU A 27 18.62 15.21 -3.04
CA GLU A 27 19.12 14.02 -2.37
C GLU A 27 18.09 13.59 -1.31
N PRO A 28 17.74 12.30 -1.25
CA PRO A 28 16.72 11.83 -0.32
C PRO A 28 17.26 11.90 1.12
N MET A 29 16.43 12.41 2.04
CA MET A 29 16.82 12.57 3.45
C MET A 29 15.89 11.78 4.40
N GLY A 30 15.15 10.81 3.86
CA GLY A 30 14.25 9.97 4.66
C GLY A 30 13.01 10.70 5.18
N CYS A 31 12.61 11.83 4.58
CA CYS A 31 11.43 12.60 5.02
C CYS A 31 10.32 12.51 3.97
N CYS A 32 9.37 11.59 4.18
CA CYS A 32 8.25 11.32 3.31
C CYS A 32 6.92 11.65 3.99
N ILE A 33 5.98 12.26 3.26
CA ILE A 33 4.61 12.47 3.73
C ILE A 33 3.60 11.94 2.73
N THR A 34 2.50 11.37 3.22
CA THR A 34 1.44 10.82 2.38
C THR A 34 0.25 11.75 2.26
N ASP A 35 0.01 12.27 1.05
CA ASP A 35 -1.21 13.02 0.77
C ASP A 35 -2.38 12.07 0.50
N PRO A 36 -3.53 12.21 1.21
CA PRO A 36 -4.71 11.43 0.91
C PRO A 36 -5.31 11.81 -0.45
N THR A 37 -5.99 10.86 -1.13
CA THR A 37 -6.49 11.04 -2.50
C THR A 37 -7.40 12.26 -2.69
N HIS A 38 -8.19 12.62 -1.68
CA HIS A 38 -9.06 13.80 -1.76
C HIS A 38 -8.28 15.13 -1.87
N PHE A 39 -7.01 15.20 -1.46
CA PHE A 39 -6.18 16.40 -1.58
C PHE A 39 -5.87 16.78 -3.04
N TRP A 40 -6.00 15.86 -3.99
CA TRP A 40 -5.86 16.18 -5.41
C TRP A 40 -6.93 17.18 -5.88
N ASN A 41 -8.10 17.15 -5.25
CA ASN A 41 -9.25 17.97 -5.61
C ASN A 41 -9.19 19.39 -5.05
N ASP A 42 -8.23 19.67 -4.16
CA ASP A 42 -8.09 21.01 -3.60
C ASP A 42 -7.68 22.04 -4.66
N SER A 43 -7.96 23.30 -4.34
CA SER A 43 -7.52 24.41 -5.18
C SER A 43 -5.99 24.43 -5.29
N GLU A 44 -5.49 24.90 -6.43
CA GLU A 44 -4.04 25.07 -6.62
C GLU A 44 -3.40 25.93 -5.51
N VAL A 45 -4.11 26.95 -5.02
CA VAL A 45 -3.66 27.79 -3.89
C VAL A 45 -3.43 26.95 -2.63
N ASN A 46 -4.36 26.05 -2.30
CA ASN A 46 -4.24 25.20 -1.12
C ASN A 46 -3.13 24.15 -1.27
N ILE A 47 -2.99 23.55 -2.45
CA ILE A 47 -1.90 22.60 -2.73
C ILE A 47 -0.55 23.30 -2.59
N ARG A 48 -0.38 24.50 -3.19
CA ARG A 48 0.86 25.29 -3.06
C ARG A 48 1.18 25.63 -1.61
N ARG A 49 0.20 26.08 -0.83
CA ARG A 49 0.37 26.35 0.61
C ARG A 49 0.86 25.13 1.37
N ARG A 50 0.27 23.95 1.14
CA ARG A 50 0.77 22.69 1.73
C ARG A 50 2.20 22.40 1.30
N PHE A 51 2.51 22.56 0.02
CA PHE A 51 3.84 22.27 -0.49
C PHE A 51 4.90 23.23 0.04
N ASP A 52 4.57 24.51 0.25
CA ASP A 52 5.44 25.48 0.95
C ASP A 52 5.72 25.01 2.38
N LEU A 53 4.68 24.55 3.10
CA LEU A 53 4.82 23.98 4.44
C LEU A 53 5.71 22.73 4.42
N TYR A 54 5.51 21.83 3.48
CA TYR A 54 6.32 20.62 3.30
C TYR A 54 7.80 20.96 3.07
N LYS A 55 8.10 21.92 2.19
CA LYS A 55 9.47 22.40 1.97
C LYS A 55 10.06 23.03 3.22
N SER A 56 9.28 23.82 3.96
CA SER A 56 9.74 24.44 5.22
C SER A 56 10.05 23.41 6.32
N ALA A 57 9.35 22.28 6.30
CA ALA A 57 9.57 21.15 7.19
C ALA A 57 10.73 20.24 6.72
N GLY A 58 11.29 20.51 5.54
CA GLY A 58 12.34 19.72 4.89
C GLY A 58 11.89 18.31 4.50
N ILE A 59 10.64 18.18 4.08
CA ILE A 59 10.09 17.01 3.41
C ILE A 59 10.61 16.99 1.97
N ASP A 60 11.14 15.86 1.53
CA ASP A 60 11.73 15.70 0.20
C ASP A 60 10.89 14.78 -0.71
N THR A 61 10.12 13.87 -0.10
CA THR A 61 9.33 12.87 -0.80
C THR A 61 7.85 13.00 -0.45
N ILE A 62 7.01 12.93 -1.47
CA ILE A 62 5.56 12.80 -1.31
C ILE A 62 5.18 11.38 -1.71
N ARG A 63 4.53 10.65 -0.81
CA ARG A 63 3.84 9.42 -1.16
C ARG A 63 2.43 9.75 -1.63
N THR A 64 2.10 9.27 -2.81
CA THR A 64 0.77 9.37 -3.40
C THR A 64 0.57 8.19 -4.33
N GLY A 65 -0.59 8.05 -4.96
CA GLY A 65 -0.90 6.91 -5.82
C GLY A 65 -2.00 7.22 -6.80
N ALA A 66 -2.37 6.22 -7.58
CA ALA A 66 -3.65 6.21 -8.25
C ALA A 66 -4.15 4.78 -8.32
N GLU A 67 -5.41 4.59 -8.01
CA GLU A 67 -6.10 3.33 -8.27
C GLU A 67 -6.54 3.29 -9.74
N TRP A 68 -6.76 2.07 -10.25
CA TRP A 68 -7.32 1.87 -11.58
C TRP A 68 -8.64 2.63 -11.73
N ARG A 69 -9.52 2.61 -10.73
CA ARG A 69 -10.75 3.41 -10.71
C ARG A 69 -10.56 4.92 -10.72
N ASP A 70 -9.44 5.42 -10.23
CA ASP A 70 -9.18 6.87 -10.19
C ASP A 70 -8.83 7.40 -11.59
N LEU A 71 -8.38 6.53 -12.48
CA LEU A 71 -7.89 6.89 -13.80
C LEU A 71 -8.82 6.41 -14.91
N GLU A 72 -9.37 5.20 -14.82
CA GLU A 72 -10.27 4.60 -15.82
C GLU A 72 -11.63 4.29 -15.17
N GLY A 73 -12.16 5.23 -14.39
CA GLY A 73 -13.33 5.01 -13.52
C GLY A 73 -14.68 4.97 -14.23
N GLU A 74 -14.85 5.71 -15.33
CA GLU A 74 -16.15 5.84 -16.01
C GLU A 74 -16.43 4.68 -16.96
N LYS A 75 -15.45 4.32 -17.81
CA LYS A 75 -15.54 3.21 -18.76
C LYS A 75 -14.17 2.79 -19.27
N GLU A 76 -14.10 1.60 -19.83
CA GLU A 76 -12.88 1.09 -20.45
C GLU A 76 -12.32 2.04 -21.53
N GLY A 77 -11.00 2.24 -21.50
CA GLY A 77 -10.25 3.09 -22.41
C GLY A 77 -10.24 4.58 -22.05
N GLN A 78 -11.07 5.03 -21.10
CA GLN A 78 -11.14 6.46 -20.72
C GLN A 78 -10.25 6.81 -19.54
N TRP A 79 -8.96 6.95 -19.82
CA TRP A 79 -7.94 7.35 -18.84
C TRP A 79 -7.95 8.87 -18.61
N LYS A 80 -8.53 9.33 -17.49
CA LYS A 80 -8.64 10.75 -17.15
C LYS A 80 -8.69 10.99 -15.64
N ASN A 81 -7.90 11.96 -15.17
CA ASN A 81 -8.05 12.55 -13.83
C ASN A 81 -7.43 13.97 -13.79
N ASP A 82 -8.24 14.99 -14.10
CA ASP A 82 -7.75 16.37 -14.23
C ASP A 82 -7.21 16.93 -12.90
N ALA A 83 -7.75 16.49 -11.77
CA ALA A 83 -7.31 16.87 -10.44
C ALA A 83 -5.88 16.37 -10.16
N LEU A 84 -5.65 15.08 -10.41
CA LEU A 84 -4.33 14.47 -10.26
C LEU A 84 -3.31 15.04 -11.24
N LEU A 85 -3.71 15.36 -12.49
CA LEU A 85 -2.82 16.03 -13.45
C LEU A 85 -2.35 17.41 -12.94
N ARG A 86 -3.25 18.22 -12.37
CA ARG A 86 -2.85 19.50 -11.73
C ARG A 86 -1.92 19.25 -10.54
N TYR A 87 -2.25 18.28 -9.69
CA TYR A 87 -1.45 17.94 -8.52
C TYR A 87 -0.02 17.51 -8.91
N PHE A 88 0.14 16.65 -9.93
CA PHE A 88 1.46 16.26 -10.44
C PHE A 88 2.24 17.41 -11.07
N LYS A 89 1.57 18.30 -11.80
CA LYS A 89 2.22 19.52 -12.30
C LYS A 89 2.86 20.30 -11.15
N LEU A 90 2.16 20.47 -10.04
CA LEU A 90 2.66 21.17 -8.85
C LEU A 90 3.79 20.40 -8.15
N ILE A 91 3.69 19.07 -8.03
CA ILE A 91 4.78 18.24 -7.49
C ILE A 91 6.08 18.47 -8.27
N LYS A 92 5.97 18.53 -9.60
CA LYS A 92 7.11 18.78 -10.49
C LYS A 92 7.67 20.20 -10.31
N GLU A 93 6.80 21.21 -10.25
CA GLU A 93 7.22 22.60 -10.01
C GLU A 93 7.97 22.77 -8.69
N TYR A 94 7.52 22.09 -7.63
CA TYR A 94 8.18 22.07 -6.32
C TYR A 94 9.35 21.09 -6.24
N ASN A 95 9.65 20.34 -7.31
CA ASN A 95 10.74 19.38 -7.37
C ASN A 95 10.70 18.36 -6.21
N PHE A 96 9.54 17.78 -5.93
CA PHE A 96 9.42 16.66 -4.98
C PHE A 96 9.78 15.33 -5.64
N ARG A 97 10.35 14.43 -4.85
CA ARG A 97 10.42 13.01 -5.16
C ARG A 97 9.03 12.42 -4.93
N VAL A 98 8.67 11.41 -5.72
CA VAL A 98 7.39 10.72 -5.62
C VAL A 98 7.63 9.26 -5.31
N LYS A 99 6.96 8.82 -4.26
CA LYS A 99 6.75 7.41 -3.93
C LYS A 99 5.35 7.03 -4.35
N PHE A 100 5.23 6.23 -5.41
CA PHE A 100 3.96 6.06 -6.13
C PHE A 100 3.31 4.70 -5.87
N ILE A 101 2.09 4.69 -5.33
CA ILE A 101 1.28 3.48 -5.17
C ILE A 101 0.58 3.14 -6.48
N VAL A 102 0.82 1.93 -6.98
CA VAL A 102 0.26 1.41 -8.24
C VAL A 102 -0.96 0.55 -7.94
N GLY A 103 -2.12 1.20 -7.80
CA GLY A 103 -3.35 0.60 -7.29
C GLY A 103 -4.18 -0.13 -8.35
N VAL A 104 -3.70 -1.23 -8.92
CA VAL A 104 -4.48 -2.00 -9.92
C VAL A 104 -5.33 -3.10 -9.29
N LEU A 105 -4.76 -3.87 -8.35
CA LEU A 105 -5.46 -4.97 -7.71
C LEU A 105 -6.51 -4.44 -6.71
N GLN A 106 -6.16 -3.38 -5.98
CA GLN A 106 -7.08 -2.62 -5.13
C GLN A 106 -7.97 -1.71 -5.97
N GLY A 107 -9.21 -1.52 -5.52
CA GLY A 107 -10.12 -0.52 -6.12
C GLY A 107 -10.37 -0.70 -7.63
N PRO A 108 -10.79 -1.87 -8.11
CA PRO A 108 -11.24 -2.01 -9.50
C PRO A 108 -12.44 -1.07 -9.79
N PRO A 109 -12.56 -0.52 -11.02
CA PRO A 109 -13.70 0.30 -11.41
C PRO A 109 -15.02 -0.47 -11.34
N GLY A 110 -16.11 0.27 -11.07
CA GLY A 110 -17.45 -0.33 -11.00
C GLY A 110 -17.86 -1.03 -12.30
N TRP A 111 -17.61 -0.37 -13.45
CA TRP A 111 -17.94 -0.94 -14.77
C TRP A 111 -17.25 -2.28 -15.03
N PHE A 112 -16.03 -2.47 -14.52
CA PHE A 112 -15.28 -3.71 -14.71
C PHE A 112 -15.93 -4.84 -13.93
N LEU A 113 -16.26 -4.60 -12.65
CA LEU A 113 -16.93 -5.60 -11.81
C LEU A 113 -18.34 -5.92 -12.32
N ASP A 114 -19.03 -4.95 -12.90
CA ASP A 114 -20.38 -5.16 -13.44
C ASP A 114 -20.33 -5.99 -14.75
N GLN A 115 -19.25 -5.90 -15.54
CA GLN A 115 -19.00 -6.72 -16.73
C GLN A 115 -18.36 -8.08 -16.42
N HIS A 116 -17.62 -8.18 -15.33
CA HIS A 116 -16.90 -9.36 -14.86
C HIS A 116 -17.27 -9.65 -13.40
N PRO A 117 -18.52 -10.08 -13.11
CA PRO A 117 -18.96 -10.31 -11.74
C PRO A 117 -18.16 -11.42 -11.03
N ASP A 118 -17.60 -12.36 -11.80
CA ASP A 118 -16.72 -13.43 -11.31
C ASP A 118 -15.31 -12.95 -10.95
N ALA A 119 -14.97 -11.69 -11.21
CA ALA A 119 -13.75 -11.06 -10.74
C ALA A 119 -13.84 -10.60 -9.28
N GLN A 120 -15.03 -10.63 -8.67
CA GLN A 120 -15.22 -10.27 -7.26
C GLN A 120 -14.81 -11.41 -6.33
N ILE A 121 -14.00 -11.10 -5.32
CA ILE A 121 -13.65 -12.06 -4.27
C ILE A 121 -14.81 -12.24 -3.29
N THR A 122 -15.06 -13.49 -2.89
CA THR A 122 -16.22 -13.87 -2.05
C THR A 122 -15.80 -14.44 -0.70
N ASP A 123 -16.49 -14.00 0.35
CA ASP A 123 -16.25 -14.44 1.72
C ASP A 123 -17.02 -15.71 2.12
N GLU A 124 -16.69 -16.22 3.31
CA GLU A 124 -17.33 -17.40 3.91
C GLU A 124 -18.84 -17.25 4.17
N ASN A 125 -19.43 -16.07 4.00
CA ASN A 125 -20.86 -15.83 4.13
C ASN A 125 -21.54 -15.55 2.78
N GLY A 126 -20.80 -15.63 1.67
CA GLY A 126 -21.29 -15.33 0.33
C GLY A 126 -21.30 -13.84 0.00
N GLY A 127 -20.69 -13.00 0.83
CA GLY A 127 -20.53 -11.57 0.57
C GLY A 127 -19.40 -11.29 -0.43
N HIS A 128 -19.60 -10.29 -1.28
CA HIS A 128 -18.63 -9.93 -2.32
C HIS A 128 -17.94 -8.61 -2.01
N SER A 129 -16.61 -8.60 -2.10
CA SER A 129 -15.83 -7.36 -2.03
C SER A 129 -15.81 -6.67 -3.40
N ARG A 130 -15.85 -5.33 -3.38
CA ARG A 130 -15.62 -4.48 -4.56
C ARG A 130 -14.28 -3.73 -4.48
N ASN A 131 -13.48 -4.01 -3.46
CA ASN A 131 -12.25 -3.27 -3.17
C ASN A 131 -10.99 -4.02 -3.59
N THR A 132 -11.13 -5.24 -4.12
CA THR A 132 -10.04 -5.97 -4.76
C THR A 132 -10.55 -6.97 -5.79
N VAL A 133 -9.76 -7.24 -6.82
CA VAL A 133 -10.02 -8.34 -7.77
C VAL A 133 -9.64 -9.67 -7.12
N SER A 134 -10.43 -10.72 -7.34
CA SER A 134 -10.12 -12.06 -6.82
C SER A 134 -8.77 -12.57 -7.33
N PHE A 135 -7.98 -13.15 -6.43
CA PHE A 135 -6.71 -13.79 -6.75
C PHE A 135 -6.87 -15.01 -7.67
N TRP A 136 -8.09 -15.55 -7.73
CA TRP A 136 -8.45 -16.71 -8.56
C TRP A 136 -9.17 -16.32 -9.84
N TYR A 137 -9.38 -15.02 -10.11
CA TYR A 137 -9.99 -14.57 -11.35
C TYR A 137 -9.15 -15.04 -12.56
N PRO A 138 -9.71 -15.79 -13.53
CA PRO A 138 -8.91 -16.41 -14.60
C PRO A 138 -8.09 -15.42 -15.45
N ASN A 139 -8.57 -14.17 -15.59
CA ASN A 139 -7.88 -13.13 -16.34
C ASN A 139 -7.05 -12.17 -15.45
N LEU A 140 -6.83 -12.49 -14.17
CA LEU A 140 -6.18 -11.60 -13.21
C LEU A 140 -4.85 -11.03 -13.74
N HIS A 141 -3.92 -11.89 -14.13
CA HIS A 141 -2.60 -11.44 -14.59
C HIS A 141 -2.68 -10.57 -15.84
N ARG A 142 -3.60 -10.87 -16.77
CA ARG A 142 -3.81 -10.07 -17.98
C ARG A 142 -4.34 -8.68 -17.63
N VAL A 143 -5.37 -8.61 -16.80
CA VAL A 143 -5.95 -7.32 -16.36
C VAL A 143 -4.91 -6.51 -15.58
N VAL A 144 -4.18 -7.13 -14.65
CA VAL A 144 -3.17 -6.43 -13.88
C VAL A 144 -2.06 -5.88 -14.78
N ASP A 145 -1.64 -6.61 -15.81
CA ASP A 145 -0.64 -6.14 -16.78
C ASP A 145 -1.15 -4.98 -17.64
N GLU A 146 -2.32 -5.15 -18.27
CA GLU A 146 -2.91 -4.12 -19.14
C GLU A 146 -3.14 -2.80 -18.40
N LYS A 147 -3.65 -2.87 -17.17
CA LYS A 147 -4.00 -1.67 -16.40
C LYS A 147 -2.78 -1.08 -15.70
N THR A 148 -1.80 -1.88 -15.27
CA THR A 148 -0.51 -1.35 -14.81
C THR A 148 0.18 -0.55 -15.91
N ARG A 149 0.22 -1.08 -17.13
CA ARG A 149 0.74 -0.34 -18.30
C ARG A 149 0.01 1.00 -18.48
N GLY A 150 -1.33 1.01 -18.40
CA GLY A 150 -2.13 2.22 -18.50
C GLY A 150 -1.78 3.28 -17.45
N ILE A 151 -1.56 2.88 -16.19
CA ILE A 151 -1.11 3.78 -15.11
C ILE A 151 0.24 4.41 -15.47
N PHE A 152 1.24 3.63 -15.89
CA PHE A 152 2.55 4.17 -16.23
C PHE A 152 2.53 5.04 -17.50
N GLU A 153 1.69 4.71 -18.49
CA GLU A 153 1.44 5.59 -19.64
C GLU A 153 0.81 6.92 -19.21
N PHE A 154 -0.11 6.91 -18.24
CA PHE A 154 -0.67 8.12 -17.64
C PHE A 154 0.41 8.96 -16.93
N LEU A 155 1.26 8.35 -16.10
CA LEU A 155 2.38 9.04 -15.43
C LEU A 155 3.35 9.68 -16.43
N LYS A 156 3.64 8.98 -17.54
CA LYS A 156 4.47 9.52 -18.63
C LYS A 156 3.82 10.72 -19.30
N LYS A 157 2.52 10.64 -19.63
CA LYS A 157 1.76 11.76 -20.21
C LYS A 157 1.65 12.95 -19.27
N ALA A 158 1.53 12.69 -17.96
CA ALA A 158 1.52 13.72 -16.92
C ALA A 158 2.90 14.38 -16.71
N GLY A 159 3.97 13.82 -17.30
CA GLY A 159 5.33 14.37 -17.21
C GLY A 159 5.97 14.24 -15.82
N ILE A 160 5.48 13.32 -14.99
CA ILE A 160 5.94 13.09 -13.59
C ILE A 160 6.80 11.83 -13.44
N ALA A 161 6.93 11.01 -14.48
CA ALA A 161 7.63 9.72 -14.41
C ALA A 161 9.07 9.81 -13.85
N GLU A 162 9.79 10.90 -14.11
CA GLU A 162 11.15 11.12 -13.59
C GLU A 162 11.17 11.45 -12.09
N ASN A 163 10.08 12.01 -11.55
CA ASN A 163 9.92 12.25 -10.12
C ASN A 163 9.59 10.96 -9.36
N VAL A 164 9.07 9.93 -10.04
CA VAL A 164 8.73 8.63 -9.41
C VAL A 164 10.01 7.82 -9.17
N VAL A 165 10.49 7.89 -7.93
CA VAL A 165 11.74 7.25 -7.48
C VAL A 165 11.50 5.94 -6.73
N GLU A 166 10.28 5.76 -6.23
CA GLU A 166 9.84 4.56 -5.53
C GLU A 166 8.45 4.18 -6.04
N VAL A 167 8.21 2.88 -6.19
CA VAL A 167 6.91 2.34 -6.58
C VAL A 167 6.47 1.29 -5.56
N ILE A 168 5.19 1.34 -5.20
CA ILE A 168 4.58 0.41 -4.26
C ILE A 168 3.58 -0.45 -5.04
N PRO A 169 3.80 -1.76 -5.16
CA PRO A 169 2.84 -2.67 -5.78
C PRO A 169 1.60 -2.82 -4.89
N SER A 170 0.44 -2.86 -5.52
CA SER A 170 -0.80 -3.31 -4.86
C SER A 170 -0.80 -4.83 -4.69
N PHE A 171 -0.94 -5.31 -3.46
CA PHE A 171 -1.04 -6.74 -3.14
C PHE A 171 -2.41 -7.17 -2.59
N GLY A 172 -3.31 -6.21 -2.37
CA GLY A 172 -4.64 -6.44 -1.83
C GLY A 172 -5.35 -5.12 -1.53
N PRO A 173 -6.47 -5.15 -0.80
CA PRO A 173 -7.16 -3.96 -0.31
C PRO A 173 -6.22 -2.99 0.41
N ALA A 174 -6.44 -1.68 0.23
CA ALA A 174 -5.55 -0.62 0.69
C ALA A 174 -4.08 -0.71 0.20
N GLY A 175 -3.80 -1.56 -0.77
CA GLY A 175 -2.44 -1.83 -1.27
C GLY A 175 -1.61 -2.75 -0.41
N GLU A 176 -2.13 -3.18 0.73
CA GLU A 176 -1.42 -4.06 1.64
C GLU A 176 -1.50 -5.53 1.19
N PRO A 177 -0.52 -6.37 1.56
CA PRO A 177 -0.53 -7.81 1.31
C PRO A 177 -1.50 -8.57 2.21
N ILE A 178 -2.74 -8.08 2.34
CA ILE A 178 -3.80 -8.64 3.18
C ILE A 178 -5.02 -9.04 2.34
N TYR A 179 -5.78 -10.03 2.82
CA TYR A 179 -7.09 -10.31 2.26
C TYR A 179 -8.05 -9.25 2.81
N PRO A 180 -9.25 -9.09 2.22
CA PRO A 180 -10.15 -8.05 2.71
C PRO A 180 -10.43 -8.15 4.21
N VAL A 181 -10.37 -6.99 4.87
CA VAL A 181 -10.57 -6.82 6.31
C VAL A 181 -11.63 -5.74 6.56
N PRO A 182 -12.35 -5.72 7.69
CA PRO A 182 -13.49 -4.82 7.92
C PRO A 182 -13.22 -3.34 7.61
N TRP A 183 -12.09 -2.80 8.05
CA TRP A 183 -11.74 -1.39 7.84
C TRP A 183 -11.50 -1.04 6.35
N THR A 184 -11.27 -2.05 5.49
CA THR A 184 -11.17 -1.86 4.04
C THR A 184 -12.50 -1.99 3.30
N LEU A 185 -13.58 -2.46 3.93
CA LEU A 185 -14.82 -2.88 3.26
C LEU A 185 -16.05 -2.06 3.63
N GLY A 186 -15.96 -1.28 4.71
CA GLY A 186 -17.07 -0.49 5.24
C GLY A 186 -18.07 -1.29 6.07
N PRO A 187 -19.18 -0.66 6.51
CA PRO A 187 -20.03 -1.18 7.58
C PRO A 187 -20.81 -2.45 7.23
N LYS A 188 -20.88 -2.82 5.94
CA LYS A 188 -21.55 -4.06 5.49
C LYS A 188 -20.78 -5.33 5.89
N PHE A 189 -19.48 -5.20 6.18
CA PHE A 189 -18.60 -6.30 6.52
C PHE A 189 -17.92 -6.03 7.87
N PRO A 190 -18.67 -6.05 8.99
CA PRO A 190 -18.15 -5.64 10.29
C PRO A 190 -17.18 -6.63 10.92
N ASN A 191 -17.17 -7.89 10.45
CA ASN A 191 -16.38 -8.97 11.02
C ASN A 191 -15.35 -9.48 10.00
N GLN A 192 -14.20 -9.92 10.50
CA GLN A 192 -13.19 -10.55 9.67
C GLN A 192 -13.62 -11.97 9.26
N THR A 193 -13.52 -12.26 7.96
CA THR A 193 -13.90 -13.53 7.32
C THR A 193 -12.76 -14.05 6.44
N TYR A 194 -12.82 -15.32 6.03
CA TYR A 194 -11.99 -15.86 4.96
C TYR A 194 -12.59 -15.53 3.59
N TRP A 195 -11.75 -15.14 2.63
CA TRP A 195 -12.13 -14.63 1.31
C TRP A 195 -11.73 -15.57 0.18
N CYS A 196 -12.13 -16.84 0.26
CA CYS A 196 -11.76 -17.88 -0.70
C CYS A 196 -12.97 -18.72 -1.15
N TYR A 197 -14.17 -18.13 -1.18
CA TYR A 197 -15.43 -18.85 -1.43
C TYR A 197 -16.06 -18.55 -2.78
N ASP A 198 -15.35 -17.85 -3.67
CA ASP A 198 -15.78 -17.72 -5.07
C ASP A 198 -15.53 -19.03 -5.83
N GLU A 199 -16.25 -19.23 -6.94
CA GLU A 199 -16.22 -20.49 -7.69
C GLU A 199 -14.82 -20.84 -8.21
N HIS A 200 -14.04 -19.84 -8.59
CA HIS A 200 -12.67 -20.00 -9.10
C HIS A 200 -11.71 -20.40 -7.99
N ALA A 201 -11.85 -19.83 -6.79
CA ALA A 201 -11.11 -20.23 -5.59
C ALA A 201 -11.37 -21.70 -5.23
N GLN A 202 -12.64 -22.13 -5.28
CA GLN A 202 -13.00 -23.52 -5.02
C GLN A 202 -12.36 -24.47 -6.07
N ALA A 203 -12.37 -24.07 -7.34
CA ALA A 203 -11.75 -24.83 -8.42
C ALA A 203 -10.22 -24.93 -8.27
N ASP A 204 -9.54 -23.84 -7.93
CA ASP A 204 -8.09 -23.85 -7.69
C ASP A 204 -7.74 -24.70 -6.48
N PHE A 205 -8.47 -24.60 -5.36
CA PHE A 205 -8.25 -25.46 -4.19
C PHE A 205 -8.32 -26.94 -4.57
N ARG A 206 -9.38 -27.35 -5.28
CA ARG A 206 -9.51 -28.72 -5.80
C ARG A 206 -8.31 -29.13 -6.64
N ALA A 207 -7.90 -28.30 -7.59
CA ALA A 207 -6.79 -28.59 -8.48
C ALA A 207 -5.46 -28.76 -7.71
N ARG A 208 -5.20 -27.88 -6.74
CA ARG A 208 -3.99 -27.90 -5.90
C ARG A 208 -3.95 -29.14 -5.02
N MET A 209 -5.08 -29.51 -4.41
CA MET A 209 -5.17 -30.72 -3.59
C MET A 209 -5.09 -32.00 -4.43
N ARG A 210 -5.64 -31.99 -5.64
CA ARG A 210 -5.44 -33.07 -6.61
C ARG A 210 -3.97 -33.24 -6.98
N GLY A 211 -3.26 -32.15 -7.22
CA GLY A 211 -1.81 -32.18 -7.43
C GLY A 211 -1.03 -32.74 -6.24
N LYS A 212 -1.42 -32.36 -5.01
CA LYS A 212 -0.77 -32.79 -3.77
C LYS A 212 -0.99 -34.28 -3.44
N TYR A 213 -2.22 -34.77 -3.57
CA TYR A 213 -2.60 -36.11 -3.12
C TYR A 213 -2.74 -37.15 -4.24
N GLY A 214 -2.87 -36.72 -5.49
CA GLY A 214 -3.10 -37.58 -6.65
C GLY A 214 -4.54 -38.12 -6.74
N THR A 215 -5.02 -38.80 -5.69
CA THR A 215 -6.37 -39.39 -5.63
C THR A 215 -7.21 -38.84 -4.47
N VAL A 216 -8.53 -38.78 -4.67
CA VAL A 216 -9.46 -38.31 -3.63
C VAL A 216 -9.42 -39.23 -2.41
N ASP A 217 -9.17 -40.53 -2.58
CA ASP A 217 -9.01 -41.48 -1.47
C ASP A 217 -7.79 -41.16 -0.61
N ALA A 218 -6.67 -40.75 -1.21
CA ALA A 218 -5.49 -40.33 -0.47
C ALA A 218 -5.75 -39.04 0.32
N ALA A 219 -6.44 -38.08 -0.29
CA ALA A 219 -6.87 -36.86 0.38
C ALA A 219 -7.84 -37.17 1.54
N ASN A 220 -8.86 -38.00 1.31
CA ASN A 220 -9.81 -38.42 2.34
C ASN A 220 -9.13 -39.11 3.54
N ARG A 221 -8.14 -39.97 3.29
CA ARG A 221 -7.35 -40.59 4.38
C ARG A 221 -6.58 -39.55 5.19
N ALA A 222 -5.96 -38.57 4.53
CA ALA A 222 -5.18 -37.53 5.21
C ALA A 222 -6.07 -36.55 5.99
N TRP A 223 -7.25 -36.24 5.44
CA TRP A 223 -8.16 -35.24 5.97
C TRP A 223 -9.19 -35.80 6.95
N GLY A 224 -9.41 -37.12 6.96
CA GLY A 224 -10.53 -37.73 7.70
C GLY A 224 -11.90 -37.41 7.07
N THR A 225 -11.94 -37.14 5.77
CA THR A 225 -13.15 -36.78 5.01
C THR A 225 -13.68 -37.97 4.19
N LYS A 226 -14.81 -37.78 3.50
CA LYS A 226 -15.47 -38.80 2.67
C LYS A 226 -15.99 -38.24 1.35
N PHE A 227 -15.22 -37.39 0.68
CA PHE A 227 -15.59 -36.88 -0.66
C PHE A 227 -15.64 -38.05 -1.65
N ALA A 228 -16.71 -38.16 -2.44
CA ALA A 228 -16.88 -39.27 -3.38
C ALA A 228 -15.98 -39.10 -4.62
N SER A 229 -15.75 -37.86 -5.02
CA SER A 229 -14.93 -37.48 -6.16
C SER A 229 -14.18 -36.17 -5.89
N TRP A 230 -13.26 -35.81 -6.79
CA TRP A 230 -12.62 -34.50 -6.74
C TRP A 230 -13.62 -33.35 -6.91
N ASP A 231 -14.70 -33.54 -7.66
CA ASP A 231 -15.71 -32.49 -7.90
C ASP A 231 -16.48 -32.13 -6.63
N ASP A 232 -16.54 -33.03 -5.65
CA ASP A 232 -17.16 -32.79 -4.35
C ASP A 232 -16.26 -32.01 -3.38
N VAL A 233 -14.95 -31.93 -3.66
CA VAL A 233 -13.99 -31.24 -2.80
C VAL A 233 -14.23 -29.73 -2.89
N LYS A 234 -14.38 -29.09 -1.74
CA LYS A 234 -14.60 -27.65 -1.59
C LYS A 234 -14.05 -27.20 -0.25
N VAL A 235 -13.60 -25.96 -0.15
CA VAL A 235 -13.26 -25.36 1.15
C VAL A 235 -14.52 -25.37 2.02
N LEU A 236 -14.41 -26.04 3.16
CA LEU A 236 -15.52 -26.20 4.12
C LEU A 236 -15.62 -24.93 4.99
N LYS A 237 -16.77 -24.70 5.63
CA LYS A 237 -16.91 -23.52 6.48
C LYS A 237 -15.96 -23.61 7.68
N PRO A 238 -15.53 -22.46 8.25
CA PRO A 238 -14.67 -22.48 9.41
C PRO A 238 -15.32 -23.25 10.56
N GLY A 239 -14.54 -24.13 11.20
CA GLY A 239 -14.96 -25.02 12.27
C GLY A 239 -15.46 -26.40 11.83
N GLU A 240 -15.68 -26.65 10.54
CA GLU A 240 -16.24 -27.92 10.07
C GLU A 240 -15.21 -29.07 10.05
N GLN A 241 -13.98 -28.82 9.59
CA GLN A 241 -12.96 -29.87 9.46
C GLN A 241 -11.57 -29.39 9.91
N PRO A 242 -11.15 -29.63 11.16
CA PRO A 242 -9.84 -29.25 11.69
C PRO A 242 -8.72 -30.20 11.24
N GLY A 243 -7.51 -29.92 11.73
CA GLY A 243 -6.31 -30.73 11.51
C GLY A 243 -5.75 -30.57 10.10
N THR A 244 -5.29 -31.68 9.52
CA THR A 244 -4.61 -31.71 8.22
C THR A 244 -5.39 -31.00 7.12
N TYR A 245 -6.72 -31.16 7.10
CA TYR A 245 -7.59 -30.49 6.14
C TYR A 245 -7.46 -28.97 6.23
N TRP A 246 -7.65 -28.41 7.43
CA TRP A 246 -7.59 -26.96 7.61
C TRP A 246 -6.19 -26.42 7.40
N ASN A 247 -5.15 -27.16 7.78
CA ASN A 247 -3.78 -26.79 7.48
C ASN A 247 -3.53 -26.69 5.96
N ASP A 248 -4.14 -27.57 5.17
CA ASP A 248 -4.06 -27.50 3.71
C ASP A 248 -4.81 -26.29 3.15
N VAL A 249 -5.99 -25.97 3.70
CA VAL A 249 -6.73 -24.75 3.36
C VAL A 249 -5.89 -23.51 3.64
N LEU A 250 -5.33 -23.39 4.85
CA LEU A 250 -4.52 -22.23 5.23
C LEU A 250 -3.24 -22.13 4.39
N THR A 251 -2.57 -23.26 4.15
CA THR A 251 -1.35 -23.30 3.33
C THR A 251 -1.65 -22.85 1.90
N TRP A 252 -2.70 -23.38 1.29
CA TRP A 252 -3.15 -22.99 -0.05
C TRP A 252 -3.53 -21.52 -0.13
N TYR A 253 -4.30 -21.03 0.84
CA TYR A 253 -4.76 -19.64 0.92
C TYR A 253 -3.57 -18.67 1.02
N ARG A 254 -2.61 -18.99 1.91
CA ARG A 254 -1.34 -18.24 2.03
C ARG A 254 -0.53 -18.28 0.74
N ASP A 255 -0.30 -19.47 0.19
CA ASP A 255 0.62 -19.66 -0.93
C ASP A 255 0.06 -19.09 -2.24
N THR A 256 -1.27 -19.00 -2.39
CA THR A 256 -1.92 -18.24 -3.47
C THR A 256 -1.47 -16.80 -3.46
N LYS A 257 -1.56 -16.14 -2.30
CA LYS A 257 -1.12 -14.74 -2.15
C LYS A 257 0.39 -14.60 -2.32
N ARG A 258 1.20 -15.46 -1.71
CA ARG A 258 2.67 -15.43 -1.86
C ARG A 258 3.08 -15.53 -3.34
N SER A 259 2.43 -16.40 -4.10
CA SER A 259 2.67 -16.56 -5.54
C SER A 259 2.33 -15.29 -6.32
N PHE A 260 1.19 -14.66 -6.00
CA PHE A 260 0.82 -13.39 -6.62
C PHE A 260 1.81 -12.26 -6.28
N ILE A 261 2.22 -12.15 -5.02
CA ILE A 261 3.21 -11.15 -4.56
C ILE A 261 4.51 -11.29 -5.34
N GLU A 262 5.05 -12.52 -5.42
CA GLU A 262 6.29 -12.77 -6.17
C GLU A 262 6.15 -12.39 -7.65
N TRP A 263 5.05 -12.78 -8.29
CA TRP A 263 4.77 -12.40 -9.68
C TRP A 263 4.65 -10.88 -9.87
N GLN A 264 3.91 -10.21 -8.98
CA GLN A 264 3.61 -8.78 -9.08
C GLN A 264 4.86 -7.91 -8.90
N ILE A 265 5.83 -8.35 -8.08
CA ILE A 265 7.14 -7.69 -7.95
C ILE A 265 7.89 -7.72 -9.29
N ASP A 266 7.99 -8.89 -9.92
CA ASP A 266 8.70 -9.05 -11.19
C ASP A 266 7.97 -8.34 -12.34
N HIS A 267 6.64 -8.38 -12.32
CA HIS A 267 5.79 -7.70 -13.28
C HIS A 267 5.93 -6.18 -13.21
N LEU A 268 5.85 -5.58 -12.01
CA LEU A 268 5.92 -4.12 -11.84
C LEU A 268 7.25 -3.55 -12.34
N ARG A 269 8.35 -4.29 -12.18
CA ARG A 269 9.69 -3.90 -12.66
C ARG A 269 9.80 -3.72 -14.16
N LYS A 270 8.89 -4.32 -14.94
CA LYS A 270 8.83 -4.12 -16.40
C LYS A 270 8.44 -2.68 -16.76
N TYR A 271 7.70 -2.01 -15.87
CA TYR A 271 7.14 -0.67 -16.10
C TYR A 271 7.84 0.42 -15.28
N ALA A 272 8.31 0.08 -14.08
CA ALA A 272 9.05 0.99 -13.24
C ALA A 272 10.32 1.50 -13.96
N GLY A 273 10.64 2.78 -13.79
CA GLY A 273 11.87 3.36 -14.36
C GLY A 273 13.11 2.62 -13.85
N ARG A 274 14.18 2.55 -14.66
CA ARG A 274 15.41 1.76 -14.38
C ARG A 274 16.08 2.04 -13.02
N GLY A 275 15.79 3.17 -12.38
CA GLY A 275 16.31 3.53 -11.05
C GLY A 275 15.28 3.47 -9.91
N ALA A 276 14.00 3.23 -10.21
CA ALA A 276 12.94 3.25 -9.21
C ALA A 276 13.05 2.02 -8.28
N LYS A 277 12.92 2.24 -6.97
CA LYS A 277 12.89 1.14 -6.00
C LYS A 277 11.49 0.58 -5.89
N VAL A 278 11.37 -0.74 -5.83
CA VAL A 278 10.11 -1.41 -5.47
C VAL A 278 10.08 -1.52 -3.94
N VAL A 279 9.03 -0.99 -3.31
CA VAL A 279 8.87 -0.96 -1.86
C VAL A 279 7.71 -1.87 -1.47
N LEU A 280 7.94 -2.88 -0.63
CA LEU A 280 6.91 -3.81 -0.18
C LEU A 280 6.37 -3.36 1.18
N TYR A 281 5.05 -3.26 1.31
CA TYR A 281 4.46 -3.05 2.62
C TYR A 281 4.59 -4.30 3.49
N ILE A 282 4.93 -4.08 4.75
CA ILE A 282 4.72 -4.99 5.87
C ILE A 282 3.56 -4.40 6.68
N PRO A 283 2.38 -5.04 6.70
CA PRO A 283 1.25 -4.55 7.48
C PRO A 283 1.62 -4.45 8.97
N GLY A 284 1.03 -3.49 9.69
CA GLY A 284 1.13 -3.37 11.15
C GLY A 284 0.55 -4.54 11.96
N THR A 285 0.21 -5.65 11.28
CA THR A 285 -0.31 -6.89 11.86
C THR A 285 0.33 -8.07 11.14
N ALA A 286 0.54 -9.16 11.87
CA ALA A 286 1.06 -10.41 11.32
C ALA A 286 0.45 -11.58 12.08
N TYR A 287 0.21 -12.70 11.41
CA TYR A 287 -0.13 -13.92 12.15
C TYR A 287 1.12 -14.53 12.79
N THR A 288 0.93 -15.16 13.93
CA THR A 288 1.96 -15.91 14.64
C THR A 288 1.85 -17.41 14.35
N ARG A 289 2.91 -18.15 14.66
CA ARG A 289 2.87 -19.61 14.59
C ARG A 289 1.82 -20.21 15.53
N GLN A 290 1.66 -19.63 16.72
CA GLN A 290 0.66 -20.05 17.69
C GLN A 290 -0.77 -19.88 17.14
N GLU A 291 -1.07 -18.75 16.53
CA GLU A 291 -2.37 -18.54 15.89
C GLU A 291 -2.61 -19.51 14.72
N TRP A 292 -1.56 -19.84 13.96
CA TRP A 292 -1.66 -20.84 12.89
C TRP A 292 -1.99 -22.22 13.46
N ASP A 293 -1.24 -22.69 14.45
CA ASP A 293 -1.44 -24.00 15.06
C ASP A 293 -2.84 -24.09 15.70
N GLU A 294 -3.31 -23.01 16.33
CA GLU A 294 -4.67 -22.91 16.87
C GLU A 294 -5.73 -22.94 15.76
N ALA A 295 -5.51 -22.22 14.66
CA ALA A 295 -6.38 -22.22 13.50
C ALA A 295 -6.52 -23.63 12.90
N VAL A 296 -5.39 -24.33 12.74
CA VAL A 296 -5.35 -25.74 12.31
C VAL A 296 -6.14 -26.62 13.28
N ARG A 297 -5.91 -26.49 14.59
CA ARG A 297 -6.55 -27.31 15.61
C ARG A 297 -8.07 -27.12 15.67
N THR A 298 -8.56 -25.92 15.39
CA THR A 298 -9.98 -25.56 15.58
C THR A 298 -10.76 -25.41 14.27
N ALA A 299 -10.09 -25.41 13.12
CA ALA A 299 -10.62 -24.95 11.83
C ALA A 299 -11.18 -23.51 11.86
N LYS A 300 -10.80 -22.71 12.85
CA LYS A 300 -11.16 -21.29 12.95
C LYS A 300 -9.91 -20.46 12.67
N GLY A 301 -9.97 -19.14 12.84
CA GLY A 301 -8.80 -18.28 12.71
C GLY A 301 -9.00 -16.97 13.44
N SER A 302 -7.91 -16.44 13.99
CA SER A 302 -7.87 -15.04 14.43
C SER A 302 -7.99 -14.10 13.22
N ASP A 303 -8.14 -12.81 13.49
CA ASP A 303 -8.25 -11.83 12.42
C ASP A 303 -6.96 -11.78 11.58
N ASN A 304 -5.80 -11.95 12.22
CA ASN A 304 -4.50 -12.01 11.54
C ASN A 304 -4.40 -13.21 10.58
N ILE A 305 -4.91 -14.39 11.00
CA ILE A 305 -4.92 -15.60 10.14
C ILE A 305 -5.82 -15.38 8.92
N LYS A 306 -6.99 -14.78 9.10
CA LYS A 306 -7.94 -14.53 8.01
C LYS A 306 -7.44 -13.45 7.04
N ALA A 307 -6.78 -12.41 7.55
CA ALA A 307 -6.11 -11.38 6.75
C ALA A 307 -4.89 -11.97 6.01
N MET A 308 -4.26 -12.99 6.58
CA MET A 308 -3.06 -13.67 6.07
C MET A 308 -1.88 -12.71 5.89
N SER A 309 -1.66 -11.85 6.90
CA SER A 309 -0.52 -10.93 6.94
C SER A 309 0.75 -11.69 7.34
N ASP A 310 1.72 -11.78 6.42
CA ASP A 310 2.88 -12.66 6.52
C ASP A 310 4.20 -11.88 6.44
N SER A 311 4.53 -11.17 7.53
CA SER A 311 5.68 -10.25 7.57
C SER A 311 7.01 -10.92 7.26
N MET A 312 7.23 -12.15 7.73
CA MET A 312 8.50 -12.85 7.53
C MET A 312 8.69 -13.21 6.05
N PHE A 313 7.64 -13.69 5.38
CA PHE A 313 7.70 -13.90 3.92
C PHE A 313 7.98 -12.60 3.16
N LEU A 314 7.38 -11.48 3.58
CA LEU A 314 7.57 -10.18 2.92
C LEU A 314 9.02 -9.70 3.04
N ILE A 315 9.66 -9.93 4.20
CA ILE A 315 11.09 -9.67 4.40
C ILE A 315 11.93 -10.59 3.49
N ASP A 316 11.68 -11.90 3.52
CA ASP A 316 12.44 -12.89 2.74
C ASP A 316 12.34 -12.61 1.22
N ILE A 317 11.14 -12.30 0.72
CA ILE A 317 10.94 -12.02 -0.70
C ILE A 317 11.53 -10.65 -1.08
N ALA A 318 11.51 -9.66 -0.19
CA ALA A 318 12.21 -8.40 -0.41
C ALA A 318 13.72 -8.62 -0.54
N ALA A 319 14.32 -9.46 0.32
CA ALA A 319 15.72 -9.83 0.24
C ALA A 319 16.04 -10.54 -1.08
N LYS A 320 15.29 -11.61 -1.39
CA LYS A 320 15.45 -12.39 -2.62
C LYS A 320 15.34 -11.52 -3.87
N LYS A 321 14.41 -10.58 -3.89
CA LYS A 321 14.14 -9.74 -5.05
C LYS A 321 14.92 -8.44 -5.05
N ARG A 322 15.60 -8.04 -3.97
CA ARG A 322 16.22 -6.72 -3.78
C ARG A 322 15.21 -5.57 -3.82
N CYS A 323 14.14 -5.72 -3.05
CA CYS A 323 13.15 -4.67 -2.81
C CYS A 323 13.45 -3.94 -1.49
N TRP A 324 12.92 -2.74 -1.35
CA TRP A 324 12.84 -2.04 -0.08
C TRP A 324 11.58 -2.48 0.67
N LEU A 325 11.53 -2.17 1.97
CA LEU A 325 10.41 -2.44 2.86
C LEU A 325 9.78 -1.15 3.36
N GLN A 326 8.53 -1.25 3.80
CA GLN A 326 7.86 -0.20 4.56
C GLN A 326 6.90 -0.83 5.56
N TYR A 327 7.15 -0.61 6.85
CA TYR A 327 6.31 -1.13 7.92
C TYR A 327 5.23 -0.11 8.31
N THR A 328 3.96 -0.50 8.26
CA THR A 328 2.80 0.40 8.38
C THR A 328 2.30 0.61 9.83
N GLY A 329 3.03 0.12 10.82
CA GLY A 329 2.70 0.22 12.26
C GLY A 329 3.86 0.69 13.12
N CYS A 330 4.66 1.65 12.62
CA CYS A 330 5.92 2.09 13.23
C CYS A 330 5.79 2.64 14.66
N GLU A 331 4.58 3.03 15.09
CA GLU A 331 4.33 3.39 16.49
C GLU A 331 4.58 2.22 17.46
N ASN A 332 4.50 0.98 16.97
CA ASN A 332 4.83 -0.23 17.72
C ASN A 332 6.35 -0.51 17.66
N GLY A 333 7.13 0.25 18.44
CA GLY A 333 8.59 0.13 18.50
C GLY A 333 9.12 -1.29 18.76
N PRO A 334 8.58 -2.07 19.72
CA PRO A 334 9.02 -3.46 19.95
C PRO A 334 8.85 -4.38 18.74
N GLU A 335 7.79 -4.18 17.94
CA GLU A 335 7.62 -4.95 16.71
C GLU A 335 8.62 -4.51 15.64
N VAL A 336 8.92 -3.21 15.53
CA VAL A 336 9.99 -2.71 14.65
C VAL A 336 11.33 -3.35 15.00
N GLU A 337 11.69 -3.38 16.29
CA GLU A 337 12.92 -4.03 16.79
C GLU A 337 12.94 -5.51 16.37
N ARG A 338 11.85 -6.24 16.58
CA ARG A 338 11.73 -7.64 16.15
C ARG A 338 11.91 -7.85 14.65
N LEU A 339 11.38 -6.94 13.80
CA LEU A 339 11.57 -7.02 12.35
C LEU A 339 13.02 -6.73 11.96
N CYS A 340 13.68 -5.79 12.63
CA CYS A 340 15.09 -5.46 12.41
C CYS A 340 16.01 -6.59 12.86
N ASP A 341 15.75 -7.19 14.02
CA ASP A 341 16.47 -8.38 14.49
C ASP A 341 16.37 -9.52 13.48
N TYR A 342 15.17 -9.76 12.92
CA TYR A 342 15.00 -10.78 11.89
C TYR A 342 15.85 -10.48 10.63
N LEU A 343 15.91 -9.23 10.17
CA LEU A 343 16.77 -8.82 9.04
C LEU A 343 18.25 -9.11 9.35
N ASP A 344 18.71 -8.78 10.57
CA ASP A 344 20.10 -8.96 10.99
C ASP A 344 20.47 -10.44 11.16
N GLU A 345 19.62 -11.23 11.83
CA GLU A 345 19.80 -12.67 12.04
C GLU A 345 19.90 -13.45 10.73
N HIS A 346 19.17 -13.01 9.69
CA HIS A 346 19.19 -13.63 8.37
C HIS A 346 20.26 -13.04 7.44
N GLY A 347 21.04 -12.07 7.90
CA GLY A 347 22.13 -11.46 7.14
C GLY A 347 21.65 -10.61 5.96
N TYR A 348 20.43 -10.09 6.01
CA TYR A 348 19.80 -9.30 4.96
C TYR A 348 20.29 -7.84 4.92
N LYS A 349 21.62 -7.67 4.91
CA LYS A 349 22.30 -6.37 4.88
C LYS A 349 21.92 -5.57 3.62
N GLY A 350 21.60 -4.30 3.80
CA GLY A 350 21.32 -3.36 2.71
C GLY A 350 19.88 -3.36 2.18
N ILE A 351 18.96 -4.05 2.86
CA ILE A 351 17.52 -3.82 2.67
C ILE A 351 17.14 -2.60 3.49
N GLU A 352 16.74 -1.55 2.79
CA GLU A 352 16.21 -0.35 3.42
C GLU A 352 14.74 -0.55 3.80
N MET A 353 14.37 -0.06 4.99
CA MET A 353 13.00 -0.12 5.49
C MET A 353 12.52 1.28 5.92
N TRP A 354 11.41 1.73 5.35
CA TRP A 354 10.68 2.91 5.83
C TRP A 354 9.86 2.56 7.07
N GLY A 355 9.80 3.49 8.03
CA GLY A 355 8.81 3.47 9.11
C GLY A 355 7.61 4.35 8.74
N GLU A 356 6.41 3.78 8.74
CA GLU A 356 5.14 4.49 8.53
C GLU A 356 4.26 4.31 9.77
N ASN A 357 3.62 5.38 10.26
CA ASN A 357 2.60 5.25 11.30
C ASN A 357 1.33 4.58 10.78
N ALA A 358 0.58 3.89 11.64
CA ALA A 358 -0.74 3.41 11.24
C ALA A 358 -1.68 4.58 10.89
N GLY A 359 -2.65 4.29 10.03
CA GLY A 359 -3.56 5.30 9.46
C GLY A 359 -4.63 5.85 10.40
N ASN A 360 -4.38 5.88 11.71
CA ASN A 360 -5.30 6.37 12.72
C ASN A 360 -4.70 7.56 13.50
N SER A 361 -5.57 8.36 14.11
CA SER A 361 -5.17 9.59 14.80
C SER A 361 -4.28 9.35 16.03
N TYR A 362 -4.33 8.17 16.64
CA TYR A 362 -3.49 7.84 17.79
C TYR A 362 -2.03 7.65 17.34
N ALA A 363 -1.80 6.81 16.33
CA ALA A 363 -0.48 6.58 15.76
C ALA A 363 0.12 7.86 15.14
N ALA A 364 -0.72 8.70 14.54
CA ALA A 364 -0.32 9.98 13.95
C ALA A 364 -0.03 11.09 14.99
N GLY A 365 -0.41 10.88 16.25
CA GLY A 365 -0.45 11.90 17.29
C GLY A 365 0.90 12.24 17.94
N ASP A 366 1.89 11.36 17.82
CA ASP A 366 3.24 11.56 18.37
C ASP A 366 4.34 11.31 17.33
N PRO A 367 4.59 12.28 16.42
CA PRO A 367 5.65 12.16 15.43
C PRO A 367 7.07 12.01 16.01
N LEU A 368 7.32 12.50 17.23
CA LEU A 368 8.63 12.40 17.86
C LEU A 368 8.94 10.96 18.28
N HIS A 369 7.96 10.26 18.83
CA HIS A 369 8.08 8.82 19.09
C HIS A 369 8.41 8.04 17.81
N LEU A 370 7.74 8.35 16.69
CA LEU A 370 8.05 7.71 15.40
C LEU A 370 9.51 7.95 14.98
N ALA A 371 10.00 9.18 15.09
CA ALA A 371 11.40 9.50 14.79
C ALA A 371 12.37 8.80 15.74
N ASP A 372 12.02 8.63 17.02
CA ASP A 372 12.84 7.91 17.99
C ASP A 372 12.95 6.42 17.61
N VAL A 373 11.83 5.77 17.25
CA VAL A 373 11.83 4.39 16.74
C VAL A 373 12.69 4.27 15.48
N ILE A 374 12.55 5.19 14.53
CA ILE A 374 13.32 5.20 13.27
C ILE A 374 14.82 5.33 13.53
N THR A 375 15.21 6.28 14.37
CA THR A 375 16.63 6.57 14.63
C THR A 375 17.30 5.50 15.47
N GLN A 376 16.60 4.94 16.46
CA GLN A 376 17.11 3.84 17.30
C GLN A 376 17.35 2.57 16.49
N ASN A 377 16.44 2.24 15.56
CA ASN A 377 16.50 1.05 14.73
C ASN A 377 17.20 1.28 13.38
N LYS A 378 17.70 2.50 13.12
CA LYS A 378 18.37 2.89 11.87
C LYS A 378 17.52 2.57 10.62
N LEU A 379 16.22 2.81 10.70
CA LEU A 379 15.35 2.72 9.55
C LEU A 379 15.72 3.79 8.52
N TRP A 380 15.38 3.58 7.25
CA TRP A 380 15.72 4.49 6.16
C TRP A 380 15.09 5.89 6.33
N GLY A 381 13.86 5.95 6.86
CA GLY A 381 13.19 7.24 7.05
C GLY A 381 11.77 7.13 7.57
N LEU A 382 11.16 8.29 7.79
CA LEU A 382 9.78 8.46 8.23
C LEU A 382 8.89 8.74 7.01
N ASP A 383 7.90 7.86 6.79
CA ASP A 383 6.75 8.13 5.93
C ASP A 383 5.54 8.45 6.82
N TYR A 384 5.26 9.73 7.04
CA TYR A 384 4.10 10.14 7.84
C TYR A 384 2.82 9.96 7.01
N THR A 385 2.04 8.93 7.34
CA THR A 385 0.81 8.62 6.60
C THR A 385 -0.32 9.55 6.98
N HIS A 386 -1.19 9.83 6.00
CA HIS A 386 -2.35 10.69 6.13
C HIS A 386 -2.02 12.10 6.63
N ALA A 387 -1.50 12.93 5.72
CA ALA A 387 -1.18 14.34 5.96
C ALA A 387 -2.32 15.16 6.57
N HIS A 388 -3.59 14.73 6.46
CA HIS A 388 -4.71 15.43 7.10
C HIS A 388 -4.60 15.50 8.63
N TYR A 389 -3.82 14.64 9.30
CA TYR A 389 -3.57 14.78 10.75
C TYR A 389 -2.61 15.93 11.09
N ALA A 390 -1.77 16.32 10.13
CA ALA A 390 -0.82 17.41 10.24
C ALA A 390 -1.47 18.80 10.04
N PHE A 391 -2.74 18.83 9.63
CA PHE A 391 -3.50 20.04 9.34
C PHE A 391 -4.83 20.07 10.11
N GLU A 392 -5.41 21.26 10.21
CA GLU A 392 -6.80 21.46 10.61
C GLU A 392 -7.75 20.94 9.51
N LYS A 393 -9.06 20.99 9.77
CA LYS A 393 -10.10 20.50 8.84
C LYS A 393 -10.07 21.15 7.46
N ASP A 394 -9.46 22.32 7.31
CA ASP A 394 -9.29 23.01 6.03
C ASP A 394 -8.19 22.39 5.14
N GLY A 395 -7.43 21.43 5.68
CA GLY A 395 -6.37 20.71 4.99
C GLY A 395 -5.14 21.55 4.66
N VAL A 396 -5.00 22.77 5.21
CA VAL A 396 -3.88 23.68 4.90
C VAL A 396 -3.35 24.45 6.11
N THR A 397 -4.18 24.71 7.13
CA THR A 397 -3.73 25.35 8.36
C THR A 397 -3.01 24.31 9.21
N PRO A 398 -1.75 24.53 9.61
CA PRO A 398 -1.01 23.57 10.43
C PRO A 398 -1.74 23.25 11.74
N ASN A 399 -1.87 21.95 12.04
CA ASN A 399 -2.37 21.51 13.33
C ASN A 399 -1.37 21.95 14.43
N PRO A 400 -1.79 22.77 15.41
CA PRO A 400 -0.89 23.37 16.38
C PRO A 400 -0.25 22.35 17.34
N LYS A 401 -0.81 21.14 17.44
CA LYS A 401 -0.26 20.05 18.26
C LYS A 401 0.70 19.16 17.46
N VAL A 402 0.29 18.76 16.27
CA VAL A 402 1.01 17.75 15.47
C VAL A 402 2.12 18.36 14.62
N TRP A 403 1.85 19.48 13.94
CA TRP A 403 2.79 20.05 12.96
C TRP A 403 4.14 20.44 13.57
N PRO A 404 4.22 21.12 14.73
CA PRO A 404 5.51 21.44 15.34
C PRO A 404 6.34 20.20 15.68
N LEU A 405 5.69 19.13 16.13
CA LEU A 405 6.34 17.86 16.47
C LEU A 405 6.82 17.14 15.21
N LEU A 406 6.01 17.15 14.14
CA LEU A 406 6.38 16.54 12.87
C LEU A 406 7.62 17.21 12.25
N LYS A 407 7.74 18.54 12.34
CA LYS A 407 8.96 19.24 11.90
C LYS A 407 10.20 18.78 12.68
N GLN A 408 10.10 18.70 14.01
CA GLN A 408 11.20 18.22 14.85
C GLN A 408 11.54 16.75 14.58
N ALA A 409 10.53 15.92 14.32
CA ALA A 409 10.71 14.52 13.94
C ALA A 409 11.53 14.40 12.64
N TYR A 410 11.18 15.17 11.61
CA TYR A 410 11.96 15.20 10.37
C TYR A 410 13.36 15.80 10.57
N GLU A 411 13.54 16.80 11.43
CA GLU A 411 14.88 17.28 11.78
C GLU A 411 15.76 16.15 12.35
N ARG A 412 15.25 15.35 13.28
CA ARG A 412 15.97 14.18 13.84
C ARG A 412 16.31 13.14 12.76
N VAL A 413 15.36 12.82 11.89
CA VAL A 413 15.59 11.86 10.79
C VAL A 413 16.67 12.38 9.83
N ARG A 414 16.67 13.67 9.49
CA ARG A 414 17.71 14.26 8.64
C ARG A 414 19.08 14.25 9.30
N GLU A 415 19.17 14.53 10.59
CA GLU A 415 20.44 14.48 11.33
C GLU A 415 21.05 13.08 11.30
N MET A 416 20.24 12.02 11.33
CA MET A 416 20.72 10.64 11.20
C MET A 416 21.41 10.39 9.85
N HIS A 417 20.91 10.97 8.75
CA HIS A 417 21.52 10.84 7.41
C HIS A 417 22.78 11.69 7.20
N GLN A 418 23.05 12.65 8.09
CA GLN A 418 24.22 13.53 8.01
C GLN A 418 25.41 13.05 8.84
N ARG A 419 25.20 12.07 9.72
CA ARG A 419 26.22 11.44 10.58
C ARG A 419 26.75 10.18 9.90
#